data_AF-A0A7U2EPB3-F1
#
_entry.id   AF-A0A7U2EPB3-F1
#
_cell.length_a   1.000
_cell.length_b   1.000
_cell.length_c   1.000
_cell.angle_alpha   90.00
_cell.angle_beta   90.00
_cell.angle_gamma   90.00
#
_symmetry.space_group_name_H-M   'P 1'
#
loop_
_entity.id
_entity.type
_entity.pdbx_description
1 polymer ?
#
loop_
_entity_poly.entity_id
_entity_poly.type
_entity_poly.pdbx_seq_one_letter_code
_entity_poly.pdbx_strand_id
1 'polypeptide(L)'
;MAKTLGRLQRLKKRRQDSEAQSTPTPLLLALPAEIRNLIYEFALTRDEVRVHWVTGTTRLRLKPELRVSSNPKASINQLKFVSRQLYQETAGTELKYNRVVFDDSSPSASTKRFFRFVTSCSAPKLQWLRQVVIEEKSNKEDESTMDWVRDNVHSILTLLDFCSKNPQITVLYRIPRFQIFCSIPEHNECYHGLQFLHTGIFLALAFHGKDYLSLVPGYKSSNAQVYDQLLSQTLGSSRAAFIGFHGRADNLCLMPRWDIWEENEFMGQTLQNWSHVAHTPSLLPPGGCDKWLQFAKSWMEKGV
;
A
#
# COMPACT_ATOMS: atom_id res chain seq x y z
N MET A 1 -43.08 16.31 -41.23
CA MET A 1 -43.11 17.47 -40.31
C MET A 1 -44.08 17.32 -39.13
N ALA A 2 -45.26 16.70 -39.28
CA ALA A 2 -46.27 16.60 -38.20
C ALA A 2 -45.81 15.87 -36.91
N LYS A 3 -44.98 14.83 -37.00
CA LYS A 3 -44.46 14.09 -35.82
C LYS A 3 -43.55 14.94 -34.92
N THR A 4 -42.88 15.95 -35.47
CA THR A 4 -41.92 16.79 -34.73
C THR A 4 -42.64 17.84 -33.88
N LEU A 5 -43.72 18.42 -34.39
CA LEU A 5 -44.56 19.39 -33.68
C LEU A 5 -45.26 18.79 -32.45
N GLY A 6 -45.77 17.56 -32.57
CA GLY A 6 -46.39 16.86 -31.43
C GLY A 6 -45.42 16.54 -30.30
N ARG A 7 -44.13 16.30 -30.60
CA ARG A 7 -43.09 16.06 -29.59
C ARG A 7 -42.73 17.34 -28.83
N LEU A 8 -42.66 18.47 -29.51
CA LEU A 8 -42.39 19.77 -28.88
C LEU A 8 -43.54 20.23 -27.97
N GLN A 9 -44.80 20.01 -28.38
CA GLN A 9 -45.97 20.34 -27.55
C GLN A 9 -46.06 19.48 -26.28
N ARG A 10 -45.74 18.18 -26.36
CA ARG A 10 -45.67 17.31 -25.17
C ARG A 10 -44.53 17.71 -24.21
N LEU A 11 -43.39 18.17 -24.73
CA LEU A 11 -42.29 18.67 -23.91
C LEU A 11 -42.63 20.01 -23.23
N LYS A 12 -43.35 20.92 -23.91
CA LYS A 12 -43.84 22.16 -23.31
C LYS A 12 -44.88 21.91 -22.21
N LYS A 13 -45.86 21.03 -22.45
CA LYS A 13 -46.88 20.68 -21.45
C LYS A 13 -46.28 20.02 -20.21
N ARG A 14 -45.32 19.08 -20.39
CA ARG A 14 -44.57 18.50 -19.27
C ARG A 14 -43.75 19.53 -18.48
N ARG A 15 -43.30 20.62 -19.11
CA ARG A 15 -42.61 21.71 -18.42
C ARG A 15 -43.57 22.55 -17.57
N GLN A 16 -44.73 22.91 -18.11
CA GLN A 16 -45.75 23.67 -17.37
C GLN A 16 -46.34 22.86 -16.20
N ASP A 17 -46.63 21.58 -16.41
CA ASP A 17 -47.14 20.71 -15.33
C ASP A 17 -46.06 20.43 -14.26
N SER A 18 -44.78 20.55 -14.61
CA SER A 18 -43.63 20.41 -13.68
C SER A 18 -43.34 21.66 -12.87
N GLU A 19 -43.79 22.86 -13.30
CA GLU A 19 -43.55 24.11 -12.57
C GLU A 19 -44.55 24.32 -11.42
N ALA A 20 -45.67 23.61 -11.39
CA ALA A 20 -46.71 23.77 -10.37
C ALA A 20 -46.54 22.89 -9.12
N GLN A 21 -45.57 21.96 -9.11
CA GLN A 21 -45.28 21.11 -7.96
C GLN A 21 -43.80 21.23 -7.58
N SER A 22 -43.48 22.15 -6.68
CA SER A 22 -42.17 22.19 -6.03
C SER A 22 -42.02 20.90 -5.23
N THR A 23 -41.30 19.93 -5.78
CA THR A 23 -40.96 18.72 -5.02
C THR A 23 -40.14 19.16 -3.82
N PRO A 24 -40.51 18.75 -2.59
CA PRO A 24 -39.76 19.14 -1.41
C PRO A 24 -38.32 18.66 -1.57
N THR A 25 -37.37 19.57 -1.36
CA THR A 25 -35.95 19.23 -1.39
C THR A 25 -35.70 18.12 -0.36
N PRO A 26 -35.03 17.01 -0.76
CA PRO A 26 -34.71 15.95 0.19
C PRO A 26 -34.00 16.51 1.43
N LEU A 27 -34.39 16.06 2.63
CA LEU A 27 -33.88 16.60 3.90
C LEU A 27 -32.35 16.66 3.96
N LEU A 28 -31.67 15.63 3.43
CA LEU A 28 -30.21 15.60 3.36
C LEU A 28 -29.62 16.77 2.55
N LEU A 29 -30.26 17.16 1.45
CA LEU A 29 -29.80 18.26 0.58
C LEU A 29 -30.18 19.64 1.14
N ALA A 30 -31.12 19.70 2.09
CA ALA A 30 -31.46 20.92 2.82
C ALA A 30 -30.44 21.24 3.94
N LEU A 31 -29.60 20.27 4.34
CA LEU A 31 -28.54 20.49 5.33
C LEU A 31 -27.42 21.37 4.75
N PRO A 32 -26.74 22.19 5.57
CA PRO A 32 -25.51 22.88 5.17
C PRO A 32 -24.43 21.92 4.66
N ALA A 33 -23.56 22.41 3.76
CA ALA A 33 -22.56 21.59 3.09
C ALA A 33 -21.57 20.94 4.08
N GLU A 34 -21.26 21.63 5.18
CA GLU A 34 -20.39 21.16 6.26
C GLU A 34 -20.96 19.90 6.91
N ILE A 35 -22.26 19.91 7.23
CA ILE A 35 -22.95 18.75 7.81
C ILE A 35 -23.01 17.61 6.80
N ARG A 36 -23.27 17.91 5.52
CA ARG A 36 -23.25 16.88 4.47
C ARG A 36 -21.88 16.23 4.33
N ASN A 37 -20.80 17.01 4.38
CA ASN A 37 -19.43 16.49 4.31
C ASN A 37 -19.11 15.55 5.48
N LEU A 38 -19.56 15.87 6.70
CA LEU A 38 -19.43 14.98 7.86
C LEU A 38 -20.20 13.66 7.66
N ILE A 39 -21.42 13.74 7.13
CA ILE A 39 -22.21 12.54 6.78
C ILE A 39 -21.50 11.72 5.70
N TYR A 40 -20.92 12.36 4.68
CA TYR A 40 -20.20 11.67 3.61
C TYR A 40 -18.95 10.98 4.14
N GLU A 41 -18.15 11.67 4.96
CA GLU A 41 -16.99 11.09 5.60
C GLU A 41 -17.38 9.86 6.41
N PHE A 42 -18.36 9.98 7.31
CA PHE A 42 -18.86 8.84 8.08
C PHE A 42 -19.38 7.69 7.20
N ALA A 43 -20.21 7.99 6.20
CA ALA A 43 -20.82 6.98 5.34
C ALA A 43 -19.83 6.27 4.42
N LEU A 44 -18.76 6.96 3.98
CA LEU A 44 -17.79 6.49 3.00
C LEU A 44 -16.50 5.94 3.62
N THR A 45 -16.25 6.14 4.91
CA THR A 45 -15.08 5.58 5.61
C THR A 45 -15.24 4.08 5.87
N ARG A 46 -14.22 3.31 5.53
CA ARG A 46 -14.08 1.86 5.71
C ARG A 46 -12.62 1.58 6.07
N ASP A 47 -12.39 0.49 6.80
CA ASP A 47 -11.04 0.15 7.27
C ASP A 47 -10.07 -0.09 6.10
N GLU A 48 -10.51 -0.83 5.07
CA GLU A 48 -9.73 -1.10 3.87
C GLU A 48 -10.61 -1.13 2.62
N VAL A 49 -10.12 -0.49 1.55
CA VAL A 49 -10.80 -0.46 0.25
C VAL A 49 -9.87 -0.96 -0.83
N ARG A 50 -10.33 -1.91 -1.65
CA ARG A 50 -9.55 -2.50 -2.75
C ARG A 50 -9.92 -1.87 -4.08
N VAL A 51 -8.93 -1.71 -4.95
CA VAL A 51 -9.14 -1.21 -6.32
C VAL A 51 -9.52 -2.36 -7.24
N HIS A 52 -10.74 -2.31 -7.77
CA HIS A 52 -11.20 -3.23 -8.80
C HIS A 52 -11.32 -2.51 -10.14
N TRP A 53 -10.85 -3.14 -11.21
CA TRP A 53 -11.05 -2.64 -12.56
C TRP A 53 -12.34 -3.22 -13.13
N VAL A 54 -13.32 -2.35 -13.39
CA VAL A 54 -14.62 -2.74 -13.93
C VAL A 54 -14.74 -2.33 -15.39
N THR A 55 -15.36 -3.18 -16.20
CA THR A 55 -15.72 -2.84 -17.58
C THR A 55 -16.77 -1.74 -17.57
N GLY A 56 -16.45 -0.58 -18.16
CA GLY A 56 -17.40 0.52 -18.29
C GLY A 56 -18.59 0.18 -19.21
N THR A 57 -19.60 1.05 -19.19
CA THR A 57 -20.78 0.95 -20.07
C THR A 57 -20.41 1.02 -21.55
N THR A 58 -19.39 1.80 -21.88
CA THR A 58 -18.66 1.68 -23.14
C THR A 58 -17.57 0.63 -22.96
N ARG A 59 -17.74 -0.53 -23.60
CA ARG A 59 -16.88 -1.74 -23.48
C ARG A 59 -15.37 -1.50 -23.68
N LEU A 60 -14.97 -0.29 -24.08
CA LEU A 60 -13.60 0.08 -24.43
C LEU A 60 -12.81 0.72 -23.28
N ARG A 61 -13.41 1.05 -22.13
CA ARG A 61 -12.67 1.67 -21.02
C ARG A 61 -12.89 0.93 -19.71
N LEU A 62 -11.83 0.30 -19.22
CA LEU A 62 -11.76 -0.17 -17.85
C LEU A 62 -11.68 1.05 -16.93
N LYS A 63 -12.59 1.12 -15.95
CA LYS A 63 -12.63 2.18 -14.94
C LYS A 63 -12.24 1.59 -13.59
N PRO A 64 -11.35 2.25 -12.81
CA PRO A 64 -11.12 1.82 -11.44
C PRO A 64 -12.35 2.14 -10.58
N GLU A 65 -12.75 1.19 -9.76
CA GLU A 65 -13.79 1.31 -8.75
C GLU A 65 -13.25 0.80 -7.41
N LEU A 66 -13.43 1.59 -6.34
CA LEU A 66 -13.12 1.14 -5.00
C LEU A 66 -14.25 0.26 -4.46
N ARG A 67 -13.87 -0.88 -3.88
CA ARG A 67 -14.82 -1.82 -3.24
C ARG A 67 -14.32 -2.22 -1.86
N VAL A 68 -15.24 -2.65 -1.01
CA VAL A 68 -14.92 -3.11 0.34
C VAL A 68 -14.24 -4.48 0.24
N SER A 69 -13.12 -4.66 0.94
CA SER A 69 -12.37 -5.94 0.96
C SER A 69 -13.25 -7.14 1.32
N SER A 70 -14.16 -6.99 2.29
CA SER A 70 -15.05 -8.06 2.76
C SER A 70 -16.24 -8.35 1.82
N ASN A 71 -16.57 -7.43 0.90
CA ASN A 71 -17.65 -7.61 -0.06
C ASN A 71 -17.27 -7.00 -1.42
N PRO A 72 -16.57 -7.77 -2.28
CA PRO A 72 -16.07 -7.28 -3.56
C PRO A 72 -17.19 -7.00 -4.58
N LYS A 73 -18.46 -7.23 -4.24
CA LYS A 73 -19.61 -6.87 -5.10
C LYS A 73 -20.17 -5.49 -4.75
N ALA A 74 -19.93 -4.98 -3.55
CA ALA A 74 -20.47 -3.70 -3.09
C ALA A 74 -19.53 -2.54 -3.42
N SER A 75 -20.04 -1.56 -4.19
CA SER A 75 -19.41 -0.24 -4.30
C SER A 75 -19.43 0.45 -2.93
N ILE A 76 -18.35 1.11 -2.53
CA ILE A 76 -18.32 1.80 -1.22
C ILE A 76 -19.26 3.00 -1.24
N ASN A 77 -19.18 3.80 -2.30
CA ASN A 77 -19.99 4.99 -2.44
C ASN A 77 -21.34 4.65 -3.07
N GLN A 78 -22.28 4.24 -2.22
CA GLN A 78 -23.69 4.02 -2.60
C GLN A 78 -24.44 5.36 -2.77
N LEU A 79 -24.01 6.42 -2.07
CA LEU A 79 -24.65 7.75 -2.10
C LEU A 79 -24.65 8.36 -3.50
N LYS A 80 -23.61 8.10 -4.30
CA LYS A 80 -23.52 8.58 -5.70
C LYS A 80 -24.67 8.08 -6.59
N PHE A 81 -25.37 7.01 -6.21
CA PHE A 81 -26.47 6.45 -7.02
C PHE A 81 -27.85 7.00 -6.63
N VAL A 82 -27.95 7.79 -5.56
CA VAL A 82 -29.23 8.30 -5.05
C VAL A 82 -29.74 9.47 -5.89
N SER A 83 -28.87 10.46 -6.18
CA SER A 83 -29.24 11.63 -7.00
C SER A 83 -28.03 12.17 -7.77
N ARG A 84 -28.27 13.01 -8.79
CA ARG A 84 -27.20 13.65 -9.58
C ARG A 84 -26.36 14.61 -8.74
N GLN A 85 -26.99 15.32 -7.79
CA GLN A 85 -26.28 16.23 -6.89
C GLN A 85 -25.35 15.43 -5.96
N LEU A 86 -25.85 14.35 -5.35
CA LEU A 86 -25.02 13.49 -4.49
C LEU A 86 -23.90 12.82 -5.30
N TYR A 87 -24.13 12.46 -6.55
CA TYR A 87 -23.06 12.00 -7.43
C TYR A 87 -21.95 13.05 -7.59
N GLN A 88 -22.31 14.30 -7.88
CA GLN A 88 -21.34 15.38 -8.04
C GLN A 88 -20.58 15.67 -6.75
N GLU A 89 -21.26 15.64 -5.61
CA GLU A 89 -20.66 15.93 -4.30
C GLU A 89 -19.76 14.77 -3.80
N THR A 90 -20.12 13.51 -4.09
CA THR A 90 -19.45 12.36 -3.46
C THR A 90 -18.53 11.55 -4.39
N ALA A 91 -18.67 11.63 -5.72
CA ALA A 91 -17.96 10.71 -6.63
C ALA A 91 -16.42 10.86 -6.58
N GLY A 92 -15.74 9.84 -6.05
CA GLY A 92 -14.29 9.82 -5.88
C GLY A 92 -13.83 10.33 -4.53
N THR A 93 -14.72 10.88 -3.70
CA THR A 93 -14.38 11.34 -2.33
C THR A 93 -14.03 10.17 -1.41
N GLU A 94 -14.39 8.94 -1.78
CA GLU A 94 -13.92 7.72 -1.13
C GLU A 94 -12.38 7.65 -1.04
N LEU A 95 -11.64 8.28 -1.98
CA LEU A 95 -10.16 8.32 -1.91
C LEU A 95 -9.64 9.16 -0.76
N LYS A 96 -10.40 10.16 -0.31
CA LYS A 96 -10.02 11.09 0.76
C LYS A 96 -10.06 10.43 2.13
N TYR A 97 -11.00 9.50 2.31
CA TYR A 97 -11.35 8.95 3.62
C TYR A 97 -10.80 7.55 3.87
N ASN A 98 -10.29 6.87 2.84
CA ASN A 98 -9.96 5.45 2.93
C ASN A 98 -8.51 5.15 2.54
N ARG A 99 -7.96 4.11 3.18
CA ARG A 99 -6.71 3.48 2.76
C ARG A 99 -6.96 2.61 1.53
N VAL A 100 -6.26 2.91 0.44
CA VAL A 100 -6.46 2.21 -0.84
C VAL A 100 -5.48 1.05 -0.98
N VAL A 101 -6.01 -0.17 -1.10
CA VAL A 101 -5.25 -1.40 -1.24
C VAL A 101 -5.23 -1.83 -2.70
N PHE A 102 -4.03 -2.08 -3.21
CA PHE A 102 -3.76 -2.70 -4.49
C PHE A 102 -3.25 -4.10 -4.23
N ASP A 103 -4.17 -5.05 -4.30
CA ASP A 103 -3.85 -6.46 -4.31
C ASP A 103 -4.18 -7.03 -5.69
N ASP A 104 -3.45 -8.07 -6.07
CA ASP A 104 -3.81 -8.87 -7.20
C ASP A 104 -3.74 -10.35 -6.85
N SER A 105 -4.66 -11.13 -7.41
CA SER A 105 -4.51 -12.57 -7.51
C SER A 105 -3.32 -12.94 -8.39
N SER A 106 -2.96 -12.10 -9.38
CA SER A 106 -1.79 -12.30 -10.24
C SER A 106 -0.52 -11.62 -9.68
N PRO A 107 0.64 -12.30 -9.65
CA PRO A 107 1.88 -11.71 -9.13
C PRO A 107 2.44 -10.57 -10.00
N SER A 108 3.16 -9.63 -9.38
CA SER A 108 3.83 -8.48 -10.03
C SER A 108 2.92 -7.49 -10.77
N ALA A 109 1.63 -7.52 -10.47
CA ALA A 109 0.62 -6.68 -11.10
C ALA A 109 0.12 -5.55 -10.19
N SER A 110 0.33 -5.64 -8.87
CA SER A 110 -0.18 -4.65 -7.92
C SER A 110 0.47 -3.28 -8.14
N THR A 111 1.79 -3.22 -8.27
CA THR A 111 2.51 -1.96 -8.58
C THR A 111 2.09 -1.38 -9.93
N LYS A 112 1.93 -2.23 -10.95
CA LYS A 112 1.45 -1.80 -12.29
C LYS A 112 0.02 -1.26 -12.23
N ARG A 113 -0.87 -1.90 -11.47
CA ARG A 113 -2.25 -1.44 -11.23
C ARG A 113 -2.27 -0.12 -10.49
N PHE A 114 -1.39 0.06 -9.50
CA PHE A 114 -1.21 1.32 -8.79
C PHE A 114 -0.83 2.44 -9.77
N PHE A 115 0.20 2.28 -10.59
CA PHE A 115 0.58 3.31 -11.55
C PHE A 115 -0.48 3.55 -12.64
N ARG A 116 -1.19 2.51 -13.07
CA ARG A 116 -2.35 2.67 -13.97
C ARG A 116 -3.47 3.46 -13.31
N PHE A 117 -3.70 3.26 -12.01
CA PHE A 117 -4.69 4.02 -11.25
C PHE A 117 -4.26 5.48 -11.10
N VAL A 118 -3.02 5.75 -10.69
CA VAL A 118 -2.46 7.09 -10.55
C VAL A 118 -2.52 7.86 -11.87
N THR A 119 -2.14 7.23 -12.99
CA THR A 119 -2.19 7.88 -14.32
C THR A 119 -3.61 8.17 -14.79
N SER A 120 -4.62 7.49 -14.23
CA SER A 120 -6.04 7.78 -14.50
C SER A 120 -6.63 8.86 -13.59
N CYS A 121 -5.94 9.24 -12.52
CA CYS A 121 -6.39 10.27 -11.59
C CYS A 121 -6.09 11.67 -12.12
N SER A 122 -7.05 12.59 -11.94
CA SER A 122 -6.75 14.02 -12.10
C SER A 122 -5.87 14.49 -10.94
N ALA A 123 -5.05 15.52 -11.17
CA ALA A 123 -4.15 16.05 -10.14
C ALA A 123 -4.86 16.40 -8.81
N PRO A 124 -6.06 17.04 -8.80
CA PRO A 124 -6.78 17.30 -7.55
C PRO A 124 -7.22 16.03 -6.81
N LYS A 125 -7.59 14.97 -7.55
CA LYS A 125 -8.01 13.69 -6.94
C LYS A 125 -6.81 12.90 -6.42
N LEU A 126 -5.66 13.00 -7.07
CA LEU A 126 -4.43 12.36 -6.58
C LEU A 126 -4.03 12.93 -5.21
N GLN A 127 -4.25 14.22 -4.97
CA GLN A 127 -4.00 14.85 -3.66
C GLN A 127 -4.92 14.36 -2.53
N TRP A 128 -6.05 13.70 -2.85
CA TRP A 128 -6.91 13.08 -1.84
C TRP A 128 -6.34 11.78 -1.31
N LEU A 129 -5.48 11.12 -2.07
CA LEU A 129 -4.85 9.88 -1.65
C LEU A 129 -3.93 10.18 -0.47
N ARG A 130 -4.14 9.52 0.66
CA ARG A 130 -3.30 9.68 1.87
C ARG A 130 -2.43 8.47 2.13
N GLN A 131 -3.02 7.29 2.02
CA GLN A 131 -2.32 6.04 2.29
C GLN A 131 -2.68 4.99 1.25
N VAL A 132 -1.66 4.35 0.71
CA VAL A 132 -1.74 3.30 -0.30
C VAL A 132 -1.06 2.07 0.26
N VAL A 133 -1.68 0.91 0.09
CA VAL A 133 -1.02 -0.38 0.35
C VAL A 133 -0.91 -1.13 -0.95
N ILE A 134 0.30 -1.60 -1.26
CA ILE A 134 0.55 -2.43 -2.44
C ILE A 134 0.99 -3.79 -1.93
N GLU A 135 0.18 -4.81 -2.25
CA GLU A 135 0.41 -6.18 -1.86
C GLU A 135 0.93 -6.95 -3.06
N GLU A 136 2.23 -7.22 -3.08
CA GLU A 136 2.80 -8.10 -4.10
C GLU A 136 2.73 -9.56 -3.66
N LYS A 137 2.73 -10.44 -4.66
CA LYS A 137 2.84 -11.89 -4.47
C LYS A 137 4.12 -12.36 -5.14
N SER A 138 4.76 -13.37 -4.56
CA SER A 138 5.81 -14.09 -5.26
C SER A 138 5.18 -15.11 -6.19
N ASN A 139 5.81 -15.31 -7.36
CA ASN A 139 5.44 -16.36 -8.31
C ASN A 139 6.07 -17.71 -7.97
N LYS A 140 7.15 -17.72 -7.18
CA LYS A 140 7.97 -18.92 -6.97
C LYS A 140 7.89 -19.31 -5.50
N GLU A 141 7.65 -20.59 -5.25
CA GLU A 141 7.49 -21.09 -3.87
C GLU A 141 8.78 -20.93 -3.05
N ASP A 142 9.94 -21.07 -3.70
CA ASP A 142 11.26 -21.06 -3.06
C ASP A 142 12.01 -19.72 -3.19
N GLU A 143 11.36 -18.65 -3.64
CA GLU A 143 12.03 -17.36 -3.79
C GLU A 143 12.32 -16.72 -2.43
N SER A 144 13.61 -16.44 -2.19
CA SER A 144 14.01 -15.63 -1.04
C SER A 144 13.54 -14.19 -1.19
N THR A 145 13.37 -13.47 -0.08
CA THR A 145 13.06 -12.04 -0.12
C THR A 145 14.07 -11.24 -0.92
N MET A 146 15.36 -11.58 -0.83
CA MET A 146 16.42 -10.87 -1.52
C MET A 146 16.39 -11.11 -3.04
N ASP A 147 16.08 -12.33 -3.46
CA ASP A 147 15.86 -12.63 -4.88
C ASP A 147 14.65 -11.87 -5.41
N TRP A 148 13.55 -11.82 -4.66
CA TRP A 148 12.38 -11.04 -5.02
C TRP A 148 12.69 -9.54 -5.14
N VAL A 149 13.42 -8.97 -4.17
CA VAL A 149 13.82 -7.56 -4.19
C VAL A 149 14.69 -7.26 -5.40
N ARG A 150 15.66 -8.13 -5.72
CA ARG A 150 16.50 -8.01 -6.92
C ARG A 150 15.65 -8.01 -8.19
N ASP A 151 14.72 -8.96 -8.31
CA ASP A 151 13.87 -9.11 -9.49
C ASP A 151 12.85 -7.95 -9.63
N ASN A 152 12.53 -7.24 -8.54
CA ASN A 152 11.55 -6.14 -8.50
C ASN A 152 12.17 -4.76 -8.23
N VAL A 153 13.51 -4.64 -8.31
CA VAL A 153 14.24 -3.41 -7.96
C VAL A 153 13.75 -2.19 -8.74
N HIS A 154 13.40 -2.36 -10.02
CA HIS A 154 12.89 -1.28 -10.85
C HIS A 154 11.51 -0.76 -10.41
N SER A 155 10.63 -1.66 -9.95
CA SER A 155 9.34 -1.30 -9.39
C SER A 155 9.52 -0.45 -8.13
N ILE A 156 10.45 -0.84 -7.25
CA ILE A 156 10.75 -0.11 -6.01
C ILE A 156 11.33 1.28 -6.33
N LEU A 157 12.23 1.40 -7.31
CA LEU A 157 12.73 2.71 -7.76
C LEU A 157 11.63 3.62 -8.28
N THR A 158 10.69 3.06 -9.04
CA THR A 158 9.57 3.82 -9.57
C THR A 158 8.67 4.32 -8.43
N LEU A 159 8.50 3.51 -7.37
CA LEU A 159 7.78 3.92 -6.16
C LEU A 159 8.54 5.00 -5.37
N LEU A 160 9.86 4.89 -5.24
CA LEU A 160 10.69 5.93 -4.61
C LEU A 160 10.57 7.28 -5.35
N ASP A 161 10.69 7.26 -6.67
CA ASP A 161 10.52 8.46 -7.50
C ASP A 161 9.12 9.06 -7.32
N PHE A 162 8.08 8.21 -7.34
CA PHE A 162 6.71 8.65 -7.10
C PHE A 162 6.53 9.27 -5.71
N CYS A 163 7.04 8.64 -4.66
CA CYS A 163 6.91 9.09 -3.28
C CYS A 163 7.64 10.42 -3.05
N SER A 164 8.82 10.59 -3.66
CA SER A 164 9.59 11.85 -3.59
C SER A 164 8.86 13.04 -4.23
N LYS A 165 8.05 12.77 -5.27
CA LYS A 165 7.22 13.79 -5.94
C LYS A 165 5.87 14.02 -5.25
N ASN A 166 5.47 13.14 -4.33
CA ASN A 166 4.17 13.16 -3.67
C ASN A 166 4.31 12.90 -2.16
N PRO A 167 4.99 13.79 -1.41
CA PRO A 167 5.29 13.58 0.01
C PRO A 167 4.04 13.42 0.89
N GLN A 168 2.87 13.87 0.44
CA GLN A 168 1.59 13.72 1.13
C GLN A 168 0.98 12.32 1.08
N ILE A 169 1.51 11.42 0.23
CA ILE A 169 0.99 10.07 0.01
C ILE A 169 1.94 9.07 0.66
N THR A 170 1.50 8.38 1.70
CA THR A 170 2.24 7.26 2.28
C THR A 170 1.98 5.98 1.49
N VAL A 171 3.03 5.31 1.03
CA VAL A 171 2.94 4.03 0.30
C VAL A 171 3.52 2.92 1.19
N LEU A 172 2.66 2.00 1.62
CA LEU A 172 3.02 0.80 2.35
C LEU A 172 3.23 -0.35 1.34
N TYR A 173 4.48 -0.70 1.05
CA TYR A 173 4.84 -1.72 0.07
C TYR A 173 5.12 -3.05 0.77
N ARG A 174 4.16 -4.00 0.72
CA ARG A 174 4.31 -5.31 1.37
C ARG A 174 5.19 -6.23 0.53
N ILE A 175 6.38 -6.53 1.04
CA ILE A 175 7.36 -7.37 0.35
C ILE A 175 7.04 -8.86 0.59
N PRO A 176 6.91 -9.69 -0.46
CA PRO A 176 6.73 -11.13 -0.31
C PRO A 176 7.85 -11.78 0.51
N ARG A 177 7.47 -12.72 1.38
CA ARG A 177 8.39 -13.49 2.23
C ARG A 177 9.19 -12.66 3.24
N PHE A 178 9.05 -11.33 3.25
CA PHE A 178 9.60 -10.51 4.32
C PHE A 178 8.70 -10.67 5.55
N GLN A 179 8.93 -11.73 6.32
CA GLN A 179 8.12 -12.12 7.46
C GLN A 179 8.99 -12.88 8.45
N ILE A 180 8.63 -12.90 9.73
CA ILE A 180 9.39 -13.65 10.76
C ILE A 180 9.06 -15.13 10.72
N PHE A 181 7.88 -15.52 10.22
CA PHE A 181 7.48 -16.92 10.19
C PHE A 181 7.34 -17.37 8.75
N CYS A 182 8.16 -18.32 8.29
CA CYS A 182 7.88 -19.05 7.07
C CYS A 182 7.35 -20.42 7.46
N SER A 183 6.08 -20.67 7.22
CA SER A 183 5.43 -21.95 7.55
C SER A 183 5.85 -23.10 6.61
N ILE A 184 7.09 -23.08 6.09
CA ILE A 184 7.59 -24.16 5.23
C ILE A 184 7.99 -25.30 6.18
N PRO A 185 7.20 -26.37 6.30
CA PRO A 185 7.36 -27.38 7.35
C PRO A 185 8.59 -28.28 7.14
N GLU A 186 9.26 -28.16 5.98
CA GLU A 186 10.22 -29.16 5.51
C GLU A 186 11.68 -28.78 5.79
N HIS A 187 11.95 -27.60 6.35
CA HIS A 187 13.31 -27.18 6.72
C HIS A 187 13.42 -27.01 8.24
N ASN A 188 13.95 -28.03 8.91
CA ASN A 188 14.09 -28.14 10.37
C ASN A 188 15.08 -27.15 11.03
N GLU A 189 15.63 -26.19 10.30
CA GLU A 189 16.66 -25.25 10.80
C GLU A 189 16.32 -23.81 10.40
N CYS A 190 15.33 -23.23 11.05
CA CYS A 190 14.79 -21.94 10.63
C CYS A 190 15.36 -20.74 11.41
N TYR A 191 16.38 -20.10 10.83
CA TYR A 191 16.95 -18.82 11.26
C TYR A 191 16.04 -17.61 10.97
N HIS A 192 14.72 -17.75 11.06
CA HIS A 192 13.81 -16.75 10.48
C HIS A 192 13.87 -15.38 11.14
N GLY A 193 13.97 -15.31 12.47
CA GLY A 193 14.12 -14.03 13.18
C GLY A 193 15.40 -13.29 12.77
N LEU A 194 16.51 -14.01 12.61
CA LEU A 194 17.77 -13.43 12.14
C LEU A 194 17.68 -13.00 10.68
N GLN A 195 17.13 -13.84 9.81
CA GLN A 195 16.93 -13.52 8.39
C GLN A 195 16.03 -12.29 8.22
N PHE A 196 14.95 -12.18 8.98
CA PHE A 196 14.08 -11.01 9.01
C PHE A 196 14.87 -9.75 9.35
N LEU A 197 15.73 -9.81 10.38
CA LEU A 197 16.54 -8.67 10.78
C LEU A 197 17.58 -8.30 9.74
N HIS A 198 18.33 -9.27 9.21
CA HIS A 198 19.28 -9.03 8.11
C HIS A 198 18.60 -8.40 6.90
N THR A 199 17.40 -8.87 6.57
CA THR A 199 16.58 -8.31 5.48
C THR A 199 16.20 -6.87 5.78
N GLY A 200 15.63 -6.58 6.95
CA GLY A 200 15.26 -5.20 7.31
C GLY A 200 16.45 -4.25 7.38
N ILE A 201 17.61 -4.69 7.89
CA ILE A 201 18.85 -3.90 7.87
C ILE A 201 19.30 -3.62 6.44
N PHE A 202 19.29 -4.64 5.58
CA PHE A 202 19.60 -4.46 4.16
C PHE A 202 18.65 -3.46 3.51
N LEU A 203 17.34 -3.60 3.72
CA LEU A 203 16.34 -2.69 3.15
C LEU A 203 16.55 -1.25 3.66
N ALA A 204 16.82 -1.07 4.95
CA ALA A 204 17.06 0.25 5.54
C ALA A 204 18.29 0.93 4.93
N LEU A 205 19.37 0.17 4.75
CA LEU A 205 20.61 0.65 4.16
C LEU A 205 20.43 0.94 2.66
N ALA A 206 19.83 0.01 1.93
CA ALA A 206 19.65 0.11 0.48
C ALA A 206 18.74 1.29 0.08
N PHE A 207 17.59 1.42 0.74
CA PHE A 207 16.51 2.31 0.30
C PHE A 207 16.44 3.62 1.10
N HIS A 208 16.89 3.64 2.36
CA HIS A 208 16.84 4.82 3.21
C HIS A 208 18.22 5.36 3.62
N GLY A 209 19.31 4.67 3.27
CA GLY A 209 20.66 5.05 3.68
C GLY A 209 20.89 4.97 5.19
N LYS A 210 20.04 4.25 5.93
CA LYS A 210 20.16 4.09 7.38
C LYS A 210 21.06 2.90 7.68
N ASP A 211 22.22 3.18 8.24
CA ASP A 211 23.19 2.14 8.62
C ASP A 211 22.85 1.55 10.00
N TYR A 212 22.29 0.34 9.96
CA TYR A 212 22.03 -0.47 11.15
C TYR A 212 22.97 -1.67 11.27
N LEU A 213 24.07 -1.69 10.52
CA LEU A 213 24.97 -2.84 10.47
C LEU A 213 25.64 -3.13 11.83
N SER A 214 25.81 -2.11 12.66
CA SER A 214 26.27 -2.25 14.06
C SER A 214 25.36 -3.12 14.93
N LEU A 215 24.11 -3.36 14.50
CA LEU A 215 23.18 -4.23 15.20
C LEU A 215 23.42 -5.71 14.91
N VAL A 216 24.17 -6.07 13.87
CA VAL A 216 24.40 -7.47 13.50
C VAL A 216 25.54 -8.05 14.35
N PRO A 217 25.30 -9.12 15.13
CA PRO A 217 26.33 -9.83 15.86
C PRO A 217 27.57 -10.14 15.01
N GLY A 218 28.75 -9.88 15.57
CA GLY A 218 30.01 -10.19 14.88
C GLY A 218 30.28 -9.36 13.64
N TYR A 219 29.70 -8.15 13.55
CA TYR A 219 30.08 -7.15 12.56
C TYR A 219 31.56 -6.77 12.68
N LYS A 220 32.41 -7.57 12.02
CA LYS A 220 33.79 -7.22 11.67
C LYS A 220 33.77 -6.48 10.32
N SER A 221 34.86 -5.80 9.98
CA SER A 221 35.03 -5.13 8.68
C SER A 221 34.72 -6.02 7.45
N SER A 222 34.82 -7.34 7.59
CA SER A 222 34.40 -8.31 6.58
C SER A 222 32.90 -8.28 6.26
N ASN A 223 32.03 -7.97 7.22
CA ASN A 223 30.58 -7.96 7.00
C ASN A 223 30.12 -6.71 6.22
N ALA A 224 30.81 -5.58 6.38
CA ALA A 224 30.58 -4.40 5.54
C ALA A 224 30.75 -4.74 4.05
N GLN A 225 31.79 -5.52 3.73
CA GLN A 225 32.04 -6.00 2.37
C GLN A 225 30.94 -6.95 1.89
N VAL A 226 30.42 -7.83 2.76
CA VAL A 226 29.30 -8.72 2.41
C VAL A 226 28.05 -7.93 2.08
N TYR A 227 27.69 -6.92 2.88
CA TYR A 227 26.52 -6.08 2.58
C TYR A 227 26.75 -5.19 1.36
N ASP A 228 27.96 -4.67 1.15
CA ASP A 228 28.29 -3.92 -0.06
C ASP A 228 28.22 -4.79 -1.33
N GLN A 229 28.69 -6.03 -1.23
CA GLN A 229 28.59 -7.03 -2.30
C GLN A 229 27.13 -7.39 -2.54
N LEU A 230 26.33 -7.61 -1.49
CA LEU A 230 24.90 -7.91 -1.59
C LEU A 230 24.15 -6.73 -2.22
N LEU A 231 24.42 -5.50 -1.80
CA LEU A 231 23.89 -4.28 -2.42
C LEU A 231 24.28 -4.19 -3.89
N SER A 232 25.54 -4.47 -4.23
CA SER A 232 26.01 -4.45 -5.62
C SER A 232 25.35 -5.52 -6.47
N GLN A 233 25.12 -6.71 -5.92
CA GLN A 233 24.44 -7.82 -6.60
C GLN A 233 22.93 -7.56 -6.75
N THR A 234 22.26 -7.05 -5.72
CA THR A 234 20.82 -6.79 -5.71
C THR A 234 20.46 -5.57 -6.54
N LEU A 235 21.23 -4.48 -6.44
CA LEU A 235 20.92 -3.22 -7.12
C LEU A 235 21.55 -3.14 -8.51
N GLY A 236 22.66 -3.87 -8.76
CA GLY A 236 23.36 -3.88 -10.04
C GLY A 236 23.69 -2.48 -10.54
N SER A 237 23.34 -2.21 -11.81
CA SER A 237 23.50 -0.89 -12.44
C SER A 237 22.62 0.21 -11.84
N SER A 238 21.61 -0.14 -11.03
CA SER A 238 20.69 0.83 -10.43
C SER A 238 21.21 1.46 -9.13
N ARG A 239 22.34 0.99 -8.60
CA ARG A 239 22.91 1.45 -7.33
C ARG A 239 23.05 2.99 -7.24
N ALA A 240 23.50 3.63 -8.31
CA ALA A 240 23.64 5.09 -8.35
C ALA A 240 22.30 5.83 -8.24
N ALA A 241 21.24 5.29 -8.85
CA ALA A 241 19.90 5.86 -8.75
C ALA A 241 19.38 5.80 -7.30
N PHE A 242 19.61 4.69 -6.60
CA PHE A 242 19.23 4.54 -5.18
C PHE A 242 19.87 5.55 -4.27
N ILE A 243 21.18 5.76 -4.40
CA ILE A 243 21.90 6.77 -3.62
C ILE A 243 21.28 8.16 -3.86
N GLY A 244 20.80 8.43 -5.08
CA GLY A 244 20.08 9.66 -5.40
C GLY A 244 18.73 9.83 -4.69
N PHE A 245 18.13 8.76 -4.16
CA PHE A 245 16.85 8.78 -3.44
C PHE A 245 16.98 8.75 -1.92
N HIS A 246 18.18 8.52 -1.36
CA HIS A 246 18.38 8.48 0.09
C HIS A 246 17.83 9.75 0.76
N GLY A 247 16.90 9.57 1.71
CA GLY A 247 16.23 10.64 2.45
C GLY A 247 15.21 11.47 1.67
N ARG A 248 14.84 11.09 0.42
CA ARG A 248 13.87 11.83 -0.41
C ARG A 248 12.46 11.26 -0.41
N ALA A 249 12.28 10.04 0.12
CA ALA A 249 11.04 9.29 0.01
C ALA A 249 10.71 8.56 1.33
N ASP A 250 10.74 9.29 2.45
CA ASP A 250 10.43 8.73 3.79
C ASP A 250 8.98 8.24 3.93
N ASN A 251 8.12 8.62 2.98
CA ASN A 251 6.74 8.17 2.85
C ASN A 251 6.58 6.84 2.10
N LEU A 252 7.67 6.22 1.61
CA LEU A 252 7.67 4.83 1.15
C LEU A 252 8.10 3.92 2.31
N CYS A 253 7.20 3.08 2.77
CA CYS A 253 7.44 2.14 3.86
C CYS A 253 7.53 0.72 3.30
N LEU A 254 8.69 0.08 3.43
CA LEU A 254 8.86 -1.32 3.02
C LEU A 254 8.36 -2.22 4.15
N MET A 255 7.16 -2.77 3.97
CA MET A 255 6.45 -3.48 5.02
C MET A 255 6.73 -4.99 4.94
N PRO A 256 6.90 -5.65 6.09
CA PRO A 256 6.79 -7.10 6.14
C PRO A 256 5.36 -7.55 5.88
N ARG A 257 5.22 -8.77 5.36
CA ARG A 257 3.92 -9.42 5.22
C ARG A 257 3.56 -10.07 6.55
N TRP A 258 2.39 -9.73 7.09
CA TRP A 258 2.06 -10.21 8.41
C TRP A 258 0.56 -10.20 8.73
N ASP A 259 0.13 -11.28 9.39
CA ASP A 259 -1.24 -11.44 9.86
C ASP A 259 -1.38 -11.37 11.42
N ILE A 260 -0.46 -11.94 12.24
CA ILE A 260 -0.56 -11.97 13.74
C ILE A 260 0.79 -11.82 14.48
N TRP A 261 1.12 -10.66 15.08
CA TRP A 261 2.44 -10.45 15.73
C TRP A 261 2.51 -11.10 17.10
N GLU A 262 3.39 -12.10 17.25
CA GLU A 262 3.64 -12.78 18.52
C GLU A 262 5.06 -12.48 19.02
N GLU A 263 5.14 -11.52 19.93
CA GLU A 263 6.40 -11.03 20.51
C GLU A 263 7.23 -12.14 21.16
N ASN A 264 6.58 -12.99 21.95
CA ASN A 264 7.22 -14.08 22.67
C ASN A 264 7.80 -15.12 21.71
N GLU A 265 7.12 -15.39 20.60
CA GLU A 265 7.58 -16.34 19.60
C GLU A 265 8.80 -15.79 18.85
N PHE A 266 8.75 -14.53 18.41
CA PHE A 266 9.91 -13.88 17.79
C PHE A 266 11.12 -13.88 18.73
N MET A 267 10.92 -13.55 20.01
CA MET A 267 11.98 -13.56 21.01
C MET A 267 12.52 -14.97 21.26
N GLY A 268 11.64 -15.97 21.38
CA GLY A 268 12.04 -17.37 21.56
C GLY A 268 12.91 -17.88 20.41
N GLN A 269 12.49 -17.65 19.17
CA GLN A 269 13.25 -18.05 17.97
C GLN A 269 14.58 -17.27 17.86
N THR A 270 14.57 -15.97 18.17
CA THR A 270 15.78 -15.16 18.14
C THR A 270 16.77 -15.67 19.18
N LEU A 271 16.34 -15.92 20.42
CA LEU A 271 17.18 -16.45 21.49
C LEU A 271 17.71 -17.86 21.19
N GLN A 272 16.88 -18.74 20.60
CA GLN A 272 17.31 -20.08 20.21
C GLN A 272 18.40 -20.02 19.14
N ASN A 273 18.19 -19.26 18.06
CA ASN A 273 19.19 -19.04 17.02
C ASN A 273 20.47 -18.42 17.59
N TRP A 274 20.33 -17.58 18.61
CA TRP A 274 21.45 -16.95 19.28
C TRP A 274 22.18 -17.87 20.24
N SER A 275 21.54 -18.87 20.85
CA SER A 275 22.25 -19.81 21.72
C SER A 275 23.42 -20.49 21.00
N HIS A 276 23.30 -20.71 19.69
CA HIS A 276 24.39 -21.19 18.83
C HIS A 276 25.53 -20.17 18.63
N VAL A 277 25.24 -18.87 18.71
CA VAL A 277 26.21 -17.76 18.57
C VAL A 277 26.74 -17.26 19.93
N ALA A 278 25.97 -17.47 21.00
CA ALA A 278 26.14 -16.93 22.34
C ALA A 278 27.33 -17.50 23.11
N HIS A 279 28.00 -18.54 22.59
CA HIS A 279 29.30 -18.98 23.11
C HIS A 279 30.38 -17.88 23.04
N THR A 280 30.13 -16.78 22.33
CA THR A 280 31.01 -15.60 22.29
C THR A 280 30.26 -14.33 22.71
N PRO A 281 30.22 -13.98 24.02
CA PRO A 281 29.47 -12.83 24.56
C PRO A 281 29.80 -11.48 23.92
N SER A 282 31.00 -11.32 23.35
CA SER A 282 31.42 -10.11 22.62
C SER A 282 30.72 -9.90 21.27
N LEU A 283 29.92 -10.87 20.81
CA LEU A 283 29.16 -10.76 19.57
C LEU A 283 27.76 -10.20 19.78
N LEU A 284 27.29 -10.00 21.02
CA LEU A 284 25.98 -9.41 21.26
C LEU A 284 26.04 -7.90 20.91
N PRO A 285 25.06 -7.37 20.15
CA PRO A 285 24.98 -5.95 19.84
C PRO A 285 24.73 -5.15 21.14
N PRO A 286 25.25 -3.92 21.21
CA PRO A 286 25.08 -3.08 22.39
C PRO A 286 23.60 -2.78 22.62
N GLY A 287 23.02 -3.30 23.70
CA GLY A 287 21.59 -3.24 24.03
C GLY A 287 20.82 -4.55 23.85
N GLY A 288 21.49 -5.64 23.44
CA GLY A 288 20.95 -6.99 23.44
C GLY A 288 19.72 -7.18 22.52
N CYS A 289 18.96 -8.24 22.81
CA CYS A 289 17.76 -8.61 22.04
C CYS A 289 16.64 -7.55 22.13
N ASP A 290 16.63 -6.71 23.16
CA ASP A 290 15.60 -5.68 23.35
C ASP A 290 15.62 -4.63 22.23
N LYS A 291 16.81 -4.22 21.77
CA LYS A 291 16.91 -3.30 20.64
C LYS A 291 16.38 -3.93 19.36
N TRP A 292 16.72 -5.19 19.11
CA TRP A 292 16.23 -5.92 17.94
C TRP A 292 14.71 -6.03 17.94
N LEU A 293 14.13 -6.31 19.11
CA LEU A 293 12.70 -6.34 19.30
C LEU A 293 12.04 -5.00 18.99
N GLN A 294 12.65 -3.90 19.43
CA GLN A 294 12.18 -2.55 19.12
C GLN A 294 12.23 -2.26 17.62
N PHE A 295 13.31 -2.65 16.91
CA PHE A 295 13.40 -2.50 15.46
C PHE A 295 12.37 -3.36 14.74
N ALA A 296 12.24 -4.62 15.13
CA ALA A 296 11.24 -5.52 14.56
C ALA A 296 9.84 -4.94 14.71
N LYS A 297 9.43 -4.55 15.93
CA LYS A 297 8.15 -3.87 16.19
C LYS A 297 7.98 -2.61 15.35
N SER A 298 9.01 -1.77 15.28
CA SER A 298 8.95 -0.56 14.46
C SER A 298 8.74 -0.87 12.99
N TRP A 299 9.42 -1.88 12.42
CA TRP A 299 9.24 -2.28 11.03
C TRP A 299 7.90 -2.95 10.77
N MET A 300 7.37 -3.67 11.76
CA MET A 300 6.02 -4.23 11.72
C MET A 300 4.94 -3.15 11.65
N GLU A 301 5.08 -2.08 12.43
CA GLU A 301 4.08 -1.02 12.53
C GLU A 301 4.22 0.02 11.42
N LYS A 302 5.46 0.40 11.09
CA LYS A 302 5.78 1.58 10.26
C LYS A 302 6.52 1.23 8.98
N GLY A 303 6.94 -0.01 8.80
CA GLY A 303 7.86 -0.41 7.74
C GLY A 303 9.30 -0.03 8.05
N VAL A 304 10.21 -0.54 7.23
CA VAL A 304 11.63 -0.19 7.24
C VAL A 304 11.86 1.25 6.79
#